data_AF-A0A956LNG8-F1
#
_entry.id   AF-A0A956LNG8-F1
#
_cell.length_a   1.000
_cell.length_b   1.000
_cell.length_c   1.000
_cell.angle_alpha   90.00
_cell.angle_beta   90.00
_cell.angle_gamma   90.00
#
_symmetry.space_group_name_H-M   'P 1'
#
loop_
_entity.id
_entity.type
_entity.pdbx_description
1 polymer ?
#
loop_
_entity_poly.entity_id
_entity_poly.type
_entity_poly.pdbx_seq_one_letter_code
_entity_poly.pdbx_strand_id
1 'polypeptide(L)'
;MRREPQPLYRKVNTRARGVHHRSGGDYKHARNTARERRSDATRGSMHGRERRGLDYTPLFRFLLKKVGEDWDAVYSEAVARLDRPEPIFWLVALREDDRAPYVRVGESSYYSGLYVDADNRLRRVDPTLGPGSLTPSCACCTHTFNGVPFTRRYP
;
A
#
# COMPACT_ATOMS: atom_id res chain seq x y z
N MET A 1 -17.84 10.21 -23.98
CA MET A 1 -16.84 10.42 -22.90
C MET A 1 -16.23 9.07 -22.53
N ARG A 2 -14.95 8.83 -22.83
CA ARG A 2 -14.25 7.67 -22.27
C ARG A 2 -14.07 7.97 -20.78
N ARG A 3 -14.67 7.16 -19.89
CA ARG A 3 -14.39 7.28 -18.45
C ARG A 3 -12.91 7.01 -18.26
N GLU A 4 -12.20 7.97 -17.68
CA GLU A 4 -10.81 7.73 -17.27
C GLU A 4 -10.79 6.55 -16.29
N PRO A 5 -9.83 5.61 -16.43
CA PRO A 5 -9.72 4.49 -15.53
C PRO A 5 -9.47 4.99 -14.10
N GLN A 6 -10.20 4.45 -13.14
CA GLN A 6 -10.10 4.89 -11.74
C GLN A 6 -8.69 4.62 -11.19
N PRO A 7 -8.11 5.55 -10.40
CA PRO A 7 -6.80 5.34 -9.80
C PRO A 7 -6.80 4.15 -8.84
N LEU A 8 -5.67 3.46 -8.74
CA LEU A 8 -5.47 2.32 -7.83
C LEU A 8 -5.00 2.72 -6.42
N TYR A 9 -5.20 3.99 -6.08
CA TYR A 9 -4.88 4.55 -4.77
C TYR A 9 -5.92 5.61 -4.41
N ARG A 10 -6.02 5.94 -3.12
CA ARG A 10 -6.88 7.02 -2.61
C ARG A 10 -6.19 7.78 -1.49
N LYS A 11 -6.70 8.97 -1.15
CA LYS A 11 -6.22 9.69 0.03
C LYS A 11 -6.69 8.97 1.29
N VAL A 12 -5.78 8.80 2.26
CA VAL A 12 -6.10 8.25 3.58
C VAL A 12 -7.14 9.15 4.26
N ASN A 13 -8.10 8.54 4.94
CA ASN A 13 -9.01 9.28 5.81
C ASN A 13 -8.26 9.77 7.05
N THR A 14 -7.97 11.06 7.10
CA THR A 14 -7.24 11.70 8.22
C THR A 14 -8.17 12.06 9.38
N ARG A 15 -9.49 11.91 9.23
CA ARG A 15 -10.49 12.26 10.26
C ARG A 15 -10.80 11.10 11.20
N ALA A 16 -10.35 9.89 10.89
CA ALA A 16 -10.56 8.73 11.75
C ALA A 16 -9.68 8.82 13.01
N ARG A 17 -10.21 8.34 14.15
CA ARG A 17 -9.54 8.36 15.44
C ARG A 17 -8.27 7.50 15.38
N GLY A 18 -7.15 8.00 15.91
CA GLY A 18 -5.89 7.26 16.01
C GLY A 18 -5.09 7.15 14.71
N VAL A 19 -5.45 7.87 13.65
CA VAL A 19 -4.66 7.87 12.42
C VAL A 19 -3.34 8.62 12.64
N HIS A 20 -2.27 7.87 12.85
CA HIS A 20 -0.92 8.40 12.89
C HIS A 20 -0.42 8.60 11.46
N HIS A 21 -0.41 9.83 11.00
CA HIS A 21 0.49 10.21 9.92
C HIS A 21 1.89 10.26 10.52
N ARG A 22 2.93 9.80 9.77
CA ARG A 22 4.32 10.15 10.09
C ARG A 22 4.40 11.68 10.12
N SER A 23 4.17 12.30 11.27
CA SER A 23 4.17 13.75 11.43
C SER A 23 5.62 14.15 11.66
N GLY A 24 6.19 14.84 10.69
CA GLY A 24 7.59 15.22 10.69
C GLY A 24 7.74 16.67 10.27
N GLY A 25 8.55 17.42 11.01
CA GLY A 25 8.90 18.81 10.72
C GLY A 25 9.84 18.92 9.52
N ASP A 26 9.48 18.39 8.36
CA ASP A 26 10.31 18.46 7.15
C ASP A 26 10.59 19.93 6.78
N TYR A 27 9.62 20.80 7.06
CA TYR A 27 9.74 22.25 6.94
C TYR A 27 10.75 22.87 7.93
N LYS A 28 10.96 22.27 9.12
CA LYS A 28 11.90 22.79 10.13
C LYS A 28 13.34 22.81 9.59
N HIS A 29 13.68 21.81 8.77
CA HIS A 29 14.99 21.72 8.11
C HIS A 29 15.09 22.64 6.88
N ALA A 30 13.97 23.00 6.25
CA ALA A 30 13.95 23.93 5.11
C ALA A 30 14.30 25.37 5.53
N ARG A 31 13.79 25.85 6.67
CA ARG A 31 14.07 27.19 7.24
C ARG A 31 15.55 27.44 7.55
N ASN A 32 16.34 26.38 7.72
CA ASN A 32 17.75 26.49 8.08
C ASN A 32 18.69 26.51 6.85
N THR A 33 18.15 26.56 5.64
CA THR A 33 18.96 26.65 4.42
C THR A 33 19.43 28.08 4.17
N ALA A 34 20.64 28.23 3.64
CA ALA A 34 21.22 29.54 3.31
C ALA A 34 20.41 30.33 2.25
N ARG A 35 19.53 29.66 1.51
CA ARG A 35 18.63 30.25 0.50
C ARG A 35 17.39 30.89 1.14
N GLU A 36 16.77 30.23 2.13
CA GLU A 36 15.62 30.80 2.85
C GLU A 36 16.02 31.94 3.78
N ARG A 37 17.18 31.83 4.46
CA ARG A 37 17.68 32.92 5.31
C ARG A 37 17.96 34.24 4.56
N ARG A 38 18.14 34.18 3.24
CA ARG A 38 18.36 35.34 2.36
C ARG A 38 17.08 35.88 1.73
N SER A 39 15.93 35.23 1.94
CA SER A 39 14.66 35.71 1.39
C SER A 39 13.92 36.57 2.40
N ASP A 40 13.44 37.74 1.99
CA ASP A 40 12.56 38.62 2.79
C ASP A 40 11.11 38.11 2.88
N ALA A 41 10.82 36.95 2.30
CA ALA A 41 9.50 36.34 2.34
C ALA A 41 9.21 35.79 3.75
N THR A 42 8.41 36.52 4.53
CA THR A 42 7.96 36.11 5.88
C THR A 42 6.98 34.94 5.88
N ARG A 43 6.45 34.53 4.71
CA ARG A 43 5.44 33.47 4.54
C ARG A 43 5.67 32.66 3.27
N GLY A 44 6.60 31.70 3.32
CA GLY A 44 6.74 30.66 2.29
C GLY A 44 5.63 29.60 2.39
N SER A 45 5.24 29.02 1.25
CA SER A 45 4.30 27.89 1.22
C SER A 45 4.91 26.66 1.90
N MET A 46 4.20 26.10 2.89
CA MET A 46 4.63 24.90 3.62
C MET A 46 4.43 23.64 2.78
N HIS A 47 5.35 23.39 1.85
CA HIS A 47 5.34 22.16 1.05
C HIS A 47 5.93 20.99 1.85
N GLY A 48 5.11 19.98 2.11
CA GLY A 48 5.60 18.68 2.59
C GLY A 48 6.45 18.02 1.50
N ARG A 49 7.70 17.69 1.80
CA ARG A 49 8.60 16.99 0.86
C ARG A 49 8.25 15.50 0.73
N GLU A 50 7.62 14.94 1.76
CA GLU A 50 7.24 13.53 1.80
C GLU A 50 5.76 13.36 1.42
N ARG A 51 5.47 12.50 0.43
CA ARG A 51 4.10 12.15 0.02
C ARG A 51 3.46 11.22 1.04
N ARG A 52 2.97 11.81 2.13
CA ARG A 52 2.25 11.10 3.19
C ARG A 52 0.76 11.00 2.85
N GLY A 53 0.10 9.91 3.26
CA GLY A 53 -1.37 9.83 3.28
C GLY A 53 -2.02 9.29 2.00
N LEU A 54 -1.37 8.39 1.26
CA LEU A 54 -2.02 7.56 0.24
C LEU A 54 -2.30 6.15 0.76
N ASP A 55 -3.46 5.62 0.41
CA ASP A 55 -3.94 4.28 0.70
C ASP A 55 -3.99 3.49 -0.61
N TYR A 56 -3.13 2.46 -0.70
CA TYR A 56 -3.00 1.55 -1.85
C TYR A 56 -3.86 0.29 -1.72
N THR A 57 -4.80 0.24 -0.77
CA THR A 57 -5.78 -0.86 -0.68
C THR A 57 -6.49 -1.16 -2.02
N PRO A 58 -6.87 -0.16 -2.87
CA PRO A 58 -7.44 -0.45 -4.17
C PRO A 58 -6.50 -1.23 -5.09
N LEU A 59 -5.19 -0.93 -5.08
CA LEU A 59 -4.15 -1.69 -5.80
C LEU A 59 -4.11 -3.14 -5.33
N PHE A 60 -4.07 -3.39 -4.03
CA PHE A 60 -3.94 -4.77 -3.53
C PHE A 60 -5.14 -5.62 -3.92
N ARG A 61 -6.36 -5.05 -3.84
CA ARG A 61 -7.58 -5.73 -4.30
C ARG A 61 -7.57 -5.98 -5.80
N PHE A 62 -7.06 -5.02 -6.58
CA PHE A 62 -6.88 -5.18 -8.02
C PHE A 62 -5.94 -6.35 -8.33
N LEU A 63 -4.74 -6.38 -7.75
CA LEU A 63 -3.76 -7.45 -7.96
C LEU A 63 -4.31 -8.83 -7.55
N LEU A 64 -5.01 -8.91 -6.41
CA LEU A 64 -5.64 -10.16 -5.95
C LEU A 64 -6.72 -10.67 -6.91
N LYS A 65 -7.45 -9.78 -7.59
CA LYS A 65 -8.44 -10.14 -8.61
C LYS A 65 -7.77 -10.61 -9.91
N LYS A 66 -6.57 -10.11 -10.19
CA LYS A 66 -5.75 -10.42 -11.38
C LYS A 66 -4.89 -11.68 -11.23
N VAL A 67 -5.02 -12.41 -10.11
CA VAL A 67 -4.32 -13.69 -9.92
C VAL A 67 -4.71 -14.66 -11.04
N GLY A 68 -3.71 -15.20 -11.70
CA GLY A 68 -3.83 -16.08 -12.84
C GLY A 68 -3.81 -15.36 -14.18
N GLU A 69 -3.77 -14.04 -14.26
CA GLU A 69 -3.60 -13.29 -15.52
C GLU A 69 -2.10 -13.09 -15.86
N ASP A 70 -1.83 -12.67 -17.11
CA ASP A 70 -0.50 -12.30 -17.59
C ASP A 70 0.06 -11.10 -16.82
N TRP A 71 1.29 -11.21 -16.35
CA TRP A 71 1.92 -10.22 -15.48
C TRP A 71 2.20 -8.90 -16.19
N ASP A 72 2.69 -8.94 -17.43
CA ASP A 72 3.06 -7.72 -18.16
C ASP A 72 1.84 -6.84 -18.43
N ALA A 73 0.71 -7.45 -18.82
CA ALA A 73 -0.55 -6.75 -18.98
C ALA A 73 -1.05 -6.13 -17.67
N VAL A 74 -1.00 -6.90 -16.57
CA VAL A 74 -1.44 -6.44 -15.23
C VAL A 74 -0.54 -5.32 -14.71
N TYR A 75 0.78 -5.46 -14.87
CA TYR A 75 1.77 -4.47 -14.45
C TYR A 75 1.60 -3.17 -15.24
N SER A 76 1.47 -3.25 -16.56
CA SER A 76 1.25 -2.08 -17.41
C SER A 76 -0.06 -1.36 -17.04
N GLU A 77 -1.14 -2.10 -16.79
CA GLU A 77 -2.41 -1.50 -16.34
C GLU A 77 -2.25 -0.83 -14.96
N ALA A 78 -1.57 -1.49 -14.02
CA ALA A 78 -1.36 -0.96 -12.69
C ALA A 78 -0.54 0.33 -12.70
N VAL A 79 0.59 0.34 -13.41
CA VAL A 79 1.48 1.50 -13.52
C VAL A 79 0.74 2.69 -14.15
N ALA A 80 -0.08 2.46 -15.18
CA ALA A 80 -0.86 3.52 -15.81
C ALA A 80 -1.89 4.19 -14.88
N ARG A 81 -2.25 3.53 -13.76
CA ARG A 81 -3.29 3.97 -12.81
C ARG A 81 -2.73 4.33 -11.43
N LEU A 82 -1.42 4.25 -11.25
CA LEU A 82 -0.73 4.54 -9.99
C LEU A 82 0.04 5.85 -10.07
N ASP A 83 0.23 6.50 -8.92
CA ASP A 83 1.12 7.65 -8.81
C ASP A 83 2.61 7.27 -8.88
N ARG A 84 2.91 5.99 -8.62
CA ARG A 84 4.26 5.40 -8.62
C ARG A 84 4.20 3.85 -8.61
N PRO A 85 5.21 3.15 -9.14
CA PRO A 85 5.15 1.69 -9.30
C PRO A 85 5.51 0.88 -8.04
N GLU A 86 6.24 1.44 -7.07
CA GLU A 86 6.79 0.68 -5.93
C GLU A 86 5.75 -0.06 -5.07
N PRO A 87 4.53 0.46 -4.83
CA PRO A 87 3.50 -0.24 -4.05
C PRO A 87 3.07 -1.59 -4.64
N ILE A 88 3.32 -1.84 -5.92
CA ILE A 88 3.08 -3.14 -6.56
C ILE A 88 3.94 -4.21 -5.89
N PHE A 89 5.22 -3.91 -5.68
CA PHE A 89 6.21 -4.84 -5.13
C PHE A 89 6.11 -5.01 -3.61
N TRP A 90 5.19 -4.30 -2.94
CA TRP A 90 4.87 -4.60 -1.54
C TRP A 90 4.11 -5.91 -1.41
N LEU A 91 3.38 -6.32 -2.45
CA LEU A 91 2.62 -7.57 -2.50
C LEU A 91 3.24 -8.60 -3.43
N VAL A 92 3.84 -8.15 -4.54
CA VAL A 92 4.38 -9.03 -5.59
C VAL A 92 5.89 -9.18 -5.44
N ALA A 93 6.33 -10.40 -5.14
CA ALA A 93 7.73 -10.79 -5.13
C ALA A 93 8.21 -11.12 -6.55
N LEU A 94 9.30 -10.47 -6.98
CA LEU A 94 9.96 -10.76 -8.26
C LEU A 94 10.98 -11.89 -8.14
N ARG A 95 11.60 -12.03 -6.97
CA ARG A 95 12.59 -13.07 -6.67
C ARG A 95 11.97 -14.11 -5.74
N GLU A 96 12.45 -15.34 -5.82
CA GLU A 96 11.96 -16.41 -4.95
C GLU A 96 12.22 -16.12 -3.47
N ASP A 97 13.38 -15.54 -3.16
CA ASP A 97 13.78 -15.18 -1.80
C ASP A 97 12.91 -14.10 -1.16
N ASP A 98 12.28 -13.25 -1.99
CA ASP A 98 11.38 -12.18 -1.53
C ASP A 98 9.94 -12.67 -1.31
N ARG A 99 9.64 -13.95 -1.62
CA ARG A 99 8.29 -14.51 -1.49
C ARG A 99 7.91 -14.62 -0.02
N ALA A 100 6.98 -13.75 0.40
CA ALA A 100 6.29 -13.89 1.68
C ALA A 100 4.92 -14.55 1.45
N PRO A 101 4.47 -15.49 2.30
CA PRO A 101 3.15 -16.12 2.14
C PRO A 101 2.00 -15.12 2.34
N TYR A 102 2.21 -14.11 3.20
CA TYR A 102 1.31 -12.99 3.39
C TYR A 102 2.10 -11.72 3.73
N VAL A 103 1.48 -10.57 3.47
CA VAL A 103 2.02 -9.24 3.78
C VAL A 103 1.04 -8.52 4.69
N ARG A 104 1.54 -7.94 5.78
CA ARG A 104 0.76 -7.06 6.65
C ARG A 104 0.97 -5.61 6.24
N VAL A 105 -0.12 -4.92 5.89
CA VAL A 105 -0.10 -3.49 5.58
C VAL A 105 -0.85 -2.73 6.67
N GLY A 106 -0.18 -1.75 7.27
CA GLY A 106 -0.70 -1.06 8.45
C GLY A 106 -0.72 -1.98 9.67
N GLU A 107 -1.72 -1.81 10.54
CA GLU A 107 -1.79 -2.51 11.83
C GLU A 107 -2.53 -3.85 11.74
N SER A 108 -3.66 -3.91 11.02
CA SER A 108 -4.58 -5.07 11.07
C SER A 108 -5.03 -5.60 9.70
N SER A 109 -4.47 -5.11 8.60
CA SER A 109 -4.82 -5.57 7.24
C SER A 109 -3.74 -6.48 6.68
N TYR A 110 -4.14 -7.71 6.33
CA TYR A 110 -3.27 -8.74 5.79
C TYR A 110 -3.72 -9.08 4.37
N TYR A 111 -2.76 -9.39 3.52
CA TYR A 111 -3.00 -9.76 2.14
C TYR A 111 -2.14 -10.97 1.78
N SER A 112 -2.62 -11.81 0.87
CA SER A 112 -1.81 -12.88 0.29
C SER A 112 -0.59 -12.27 -0.41
N GLY A 113 0.59 -12.82 -0.16
CA GLY A 113 1.75 -12.50 -0.96
C GLY A 113 1.59 -13.10 -2.35
N LEU A 114 2.08 -12.38 -3.34
CA LEU A 114 1.98 -12.71 -4.74
C LEU A 114 3.38 -12.87 -5.34
N TYR A 115 3.49 -13.59 -6.44
CA TYR A 115 4.72 -13.71 -7.21
C TYR A 115 4.40 -13.92 -8.68
N VAL A 116 5.39 -13.73 -9.55
CA VAL A 116 5.30 -14.04 -10.98
C VAL A 116 5.90 -15.42 -11.21
N ASP A 117 5.13 -16.35 -11.78
CA ASP A 117 5.60 -17.69 -12.10
C ASP A 117 6.41 -17.73 -13.41
N ALA A 118 6.93 -18.91 -13.76
CA ALA A 118 7.73 -19.10 -14.97
C ALA A 118 6.94 -18.88 -16.28
N ASP A 119 5.61 -18.96 -16.22
CA ASP A 119 4.72 -18.72 -17.37
C ASP A 119 4.29 -17.23 -17.47
N ASN A 120 4.98 -16.34 -16.76
CA ASN A 120 4.65 -14.92 -16.65
C ASN A 120 3.26 -14.65 -16.10
N ARG A 121 2.75 -15.50 -15.20
CA ARG A 121 1.42 -15.32 -14.59
C ARG A 121 1.54 -14.91 -13.13
N LEU A 122 0.62 -14.05 -12.70
CA LEU A 122 0.53 -13.64 -11.31
C LEU A 122 -0.06 -14.77 -10.45
N ARG A 123 0.67 -15.24 -9.44
CA ARG A 123 0.25 -16.33 -8.54
C ARG A 123 0.29 -15.90 -7.08
N ARG A 124 -0.44 -16.64 -6.23
CA ARG A 124 -0.33 -16.52 -4.76
C ARG A 124 0.82 -17.39 -4.28
N VAL A 125 1.66 -16.87 -3.39
CA VAL A 125 2.75 -17.61 -2.76
C VAL A 125 2.21 -18.81 -1.99
N ASP A 126 1.18 -18.59 -1.17
CA ASP A 126 0.46 -19.66 -0.48
C ASP A 126 -1.05 -19.59 -0.79
N PRO A 127 -1.56 -20.47 -1.68
CA PRO A 127 -2.98 -20.49 -2.03
C PRO A 127 -3.86 -21.09 -0.92
N THR A 128 -3.28 -21.77 0.08
CA THR A 128 -4.02 -22.40 1.18
C THR A 128 -4.37 -21.40 2.29
N LEU A 129 -3.71 -20.24 2.32
CA LEU A 129 -4.01 -19.18 3.27
C LEU A 129 -5.38 -18.55 3.02
N GLY A 130 -6.15 -18.44 4.10
CA GLY A 130 -7.44 -17.77 4.14
C GLY A 130 -7.70 -17.06 5.47
N PRO A 131 -8.91 -16.51 5.65
CA PRO A 131 -9.26 -15.76 6.87
C PRO A 131 -9.21 -16.57 8.17
N GLY A 132 -9.21 -17.90 8.09
CA GLY A 132 -9.06 -18.79 9.25
C GLY A 132 -7.63 -19.26 9.51
N SER A 133 -6.67 -18.93 8.65
CA SER A 133 -5.29 -19.39 8.79
C SER A 133 -4.49 -18.55 9.80
N LEU A 134 -4.87 -17.28 9.97
CA LEU A 134 -4.19 -16.32 10.85
C LEU A 134 -5.04 -15.99 12.08
N THR A 135 -4.37 -15.56 13.14
CA THR A 135 -5.00 -15.16 14.41
C THR A 135 -4.78 -13.66 14.63
N PRO A 136 -5.78 -12.90 15.14
CA PRO A 136 -5.60 -11.48 15.45
C PRO A 136 -4.43 -11.26 16.40
N SER A 137 -3.71 -10.13 16.28
CA SER A 137 -2.64 -9.77 17.23
C SER A 137 -3.13 -9.00 18.45
N CYS A 138 -4.40 -8.61 18.50
CA CYS A 138 -5.04 -8.02 19.67
C CYS A 138 -6.55 -8.30 19.66
N ALA A 139 -7.18 -8.19 20.83
CA ALA A 139 -8.63 -8.33 20.99
C ALA A 139 -9.42 -7.09 20.54
N CYS A 140 -8.77 -5.92 20.43
CA CYS A 140 -9.46 -4.64 20.20
C CYS A 140 -9.61 -4.26 18.72
N CYS A 141 -8.81 -4.82 17.81
CA CYS A 141 -8.83 -4.45 16.40
C CYS A 141 -9.44 -5.56 15.53
N THR A 142 -10.24 -5.16 14.54
CA THR A 142 -10.69 -6.06 13.47
C THR A 142 -9.52 -6.34 12.53
N HIS A 143 -9.08 -7.59 12.50
CA HIS A 143 -8.06 -8.07 11.57
C HIS A 143 -8.72 -8.63 10.31
N THR A 144 -8.15 -8.33 9.15
CA THR A 144 -8.70 -8.77 7.86
C THR A 144 -7.62 -9.44 7.01
N PHE A 145 -8.00 -10.49 6.26
CA PHE A 145 -7.19 -11.16 5.25
C PHE A 145 -7.82 -10.96 3.87
N ASN A 146 -7.08 -10.38 2.93
CA ASN A 146 -7.59 -10.01 1.60
C ASN A 146 -8.88 -9.16 1.65
N GLY A 147 -9.05 -8.38 2.71
CA GLY A 147 -10.25 -7.56 2.95
C GLY A 147 -11.42 -8.29 3.61
N VAL A 148 -11.29 -9.57 3.98
CA VAL A 148 -12.29 -10.36 4.72
C VAL A 148 -11.88 -10.49 6.19
N PRO A 149 -12.75 -10.25 7.17
CA PRO A 149 -12.42 -10.41 8.60
C PRO A 149 -11.90 -11.81 8.94
N PHE A 150 -10.92 -11.89 9.85
CA PHE A 150 -10.44 -13.16 10.37
C PHE A 150 -11.57 -13.93 11.05
N THR A 151 -11.57 -15.26 10.93
CA THR A 151 -12.56 -16.12 11.59
C THR A 151 -12.09 -16.60 12.97
N ARG A 152 -10.77 -16.62 13.20
CA ARG A 152 -10.18 -16.93 14.51
C ARG A 152 -10.28 -15.71 15.44
N ARG A 153 -10.54 -15.97 16.72
CA ARG A 153 -10.53 -14.95 17.78
C ARG A 153 -9.12 -14.76 18.34
N TYR A 154 -8.89 -13.60 18.95
CA TYR A 154 -7.68 -13.36 19.75
C TYR A 154 -7.65 -14.37 20.91
N PRO A 155 -6.52 -15.07 21.13
CA PRO A 155 -6.38 -16.04 22.20
C PRO A 155 -6.39 -15.39 23.60
#